data_AF-A0A1X0A5C0-F1
#
_entry.id   AF-A0A1X0A5C0-F1
#
_cell.length_a   1.000
_cell.length_b   1.000
_cell.length_c   1.000
_cell.angle_alpha   90.00
_cell.angle_beta   90.00
_cell.angle_gamma   90.00
#
_symmetry.space_group_name_H-M   'P 1'
#
loop_
_entity.id
_entity.type
_entity.pdbx_description
1 polymer ?
#
loop_
_entity_poly.entity_id
_entity_poly.type
_entity_poly.pdbx_seq_one_letter_code
_entity_poly.pdbx_strand_id
1 'polypeptide(L)'
;MVNPLSPVTDGHVLVIHCKHTSDAAANPEVASELMFSAAMWVAYRGIQANIITSIGPDATQTVRHTHLHVVPRRLNDDLPLPWTPQQMERERWRRALEADR
;
A
#
# COMPACT_ATOMS: atom_id res chain seq x y z
N MET A 1 -12.91 9.24 1.95
CA MET A 1 -12.31 7.98 2.44
C MET A 1 -13.43 7.03 2.78
N VAL A 2 -13.27 5.74 2.48
CA VAL A 2 -14.27 4.70 2.78
C VAL A 2 -13.58 3.49 3.40
N ASN A 3 -14.30 2.75 4.24
CA ASN A 3 -13.79 1.50 4.80
C ASN A 3 -14.05 0.35 3.82
N PRO A 4 -13.02 -0.44 3.44
CA PRO A 4 -13.22 -1.63 2.65
C PRO A 4 -14.00 -2.67 3.46
N LEU A 5 -14.78 -3.51 2.77
CA LEU A 5 -15.56 -4.58 3.41
C LEU A 5 -14.67 -5.64 4.07
N SER A 6 -13.49 -5.86 3.49
CA SER A 6 -12.47 -6.79 4.00
C SER A 6 -11.16 -6.05 4.21
N PRO A 7 -10.99 -5.34 5.34
CA PRO A 7 -9.75 -4.63 5.63
C PRO A 7 -8.57 -5.61 5.81
N VAL A 8 -7.38 -5.20 5.37
CA VAL A 8 -6.16 -6.03 5.45
C VAL A 8 -5.53 -5.88 6.83
N THR A 9 -5.58 -4.67 7.38
CA THR A 9 -5.22 -4.34 8.76
C THR A 9 -6.30 -3.48 9.38
N ASP A 10 -6.33 -3.41 10.71
CA ASP A 10 -7.23 -2.49 11.40
C ASP A 10 -6.94 -1.03 10.99
N GLY A 11 -8.00 -0.28 10.73
CA GLY A 11 -7.91 1.08 10.19
C GLY A 11 -7.57 1.19 8.69
N HIS A 12 -7.53 0.09 7.93
CA HIS A 12 -7.40 0.14 6.47
C HIS A 12 -8.54 0.97 5.85
N VAL A 13 -8.18 1.98 5.06
CA VAL A 13 -9.13 2.82 4.32
C VAL A 13 -8.80 2.86 2.83
N LEU A 14 -9.83 3.07 2.02
CA LEU A 14 -9.70 3.43 0.61
C LEU A 14 -9.86 4.94 0.44
N VAL A 15 -8.93 5.56 -0.28
CA VAL A 15 -9.05 6.94 -0.76
C VAL A 15 -9.48 6.85 -2.21
N ILE A 16 -10.69 7.35 -2.49
CA ILE A 16 -11.35 7.25 -3.79
C ILE A 16 -11.72 8.64 -4.29
N HIS A 17 -11.73 8.80 -5.60
CA HIS A 17 -12.08 10.06 -6.24
C HIS A 17 -13.53 10.03 -6.73
N CYS A 18 -14.25 11.16 -6.76
CA CYS A 18 -15.63 11.16 -7.26
C CYS A 18 -15.72 10.96 -8.78
N LYS A 19 -14.76 11.52 -9.53
CA LYS A 19 -14.54 11.26 -10.96
C LYS A 19 -14.00 9.85 -11.16
N HIS A 20 -14.68 9.05 -11.97
CA HIS A 20 -14.22 7.74 -12.39
C HIS A 20 -13.02 7.85 -13.34
N THR A 21 -11.95 7.12 -13.01
CA THR A 21 -10.83 6.78 -13.88
C THR A 21 -10.50 5.32 -13.64
N SER A 22 -10.03 4.58 -14.67
CA SER A 22 -9.86 3.12 -14.55
C SER A 22 -8.83 2.72 -13.50
N ASP A 23 -7.78 3.53 -13.38
CA ASP A 23 -6.61 3.34 -12.52
C ASP A 23 -5.82 4.65 -12.43
N ALA A 24 -4.78 4.68 -11.58
CA ALA A 24 -4.00 5.88 -11.31
C ALA A 24 -3.21 6.41 -12.54
N ALA A 25 -2.94 5.59 -13.56
CA ALA A 25 -2.26 6.05 -14.77
C ALA A 25 -3.22 6.73 -15.77
N ALA A 26 -4.53 6.47 -15.68
CA ALA A 26 -5.51 7.05 -16.59
C ALA A 26 -5.66 8.58 -16.44
N ASN A 27 -5.35 9.12 -15.26
CA ASN A 27 -5.35 10.57 -15.04
C ASN A 27 -4.38 10.96 -13.89
N PRO A 28 -3.21 11.52 -14.20
CA PRO A 28 -2.22 11.93 -13.19
C PRO A 28 -2.69 13.01 -12.21
N GLU A 29 -3.62 13.88 -12.60
CA GLU A 29 -4.20 14.90 -11.71
C GLU A 29 -5.10 14.25 -10.64
N VAL A 30 -5.97 13.32 -11.04
CA VAL A 30 -6.76 12.53 -10.09
C VAL A 30 -5.85 11.72 -9.14
N ALA A 31 -4.77 11.14 -9.67
CA ALA A 31 -3.82 10.40 -8.87
C ALA A 31 -3.09 11.30 -7.85
N SER A 32 -2.72 12.52 -8.22
CA SER A 32 -2.03 13.46 -7.34
C SER A 32 -2.92 13.96 -6.21
N GLU A 33 -4.19 14.28 -6.49
CA GLU A 33 -5.18 14.68 -5.48
C GLU A 33 -5.48 13.57 -4.47
N LEU A 34 -5.57 12.33 -4.94
CA LEU A 34 -5.73 11.17 -4.08
C LEU A 34 -4.52 10.95 -3.19
N MET A 35 -3.31 11.03 -3.75
CA MET A 35 -2.08 10.86 -2.98
C MET A 35 -1.91 11.97 -1.95
N PHE A 36 -2.22 13.22 -2.30
CA PHE A 36 -2.25 14.35 -1.37
C PHE A 36 -3.19 14.07 -0.19
N SER A 37 -4.42 13.64 -0.49
CA SER A 37 -5.43 13.32 0.53
C SER A 37 -5.01 12.14 1.43
N ALA A 38 -4.40 11.10 0.85
CA ALA A 38 -3.89 9.95 1.58
C ALA A 38 -2.74 10.35 2.52
N ALA A 39 -1.76 11.11 2.02
CA ALA A 39 -0.63 11.59 2.80
C ALA A 39 -1.08 12.50 3.96
N MET A 40 -2.00 13.43 3.70
CA MET A 40 -2.57 14.30 4.74
C MET A 40 -3.27 13.50 5.84
N TRP A 41 -3.99 12.45 5.49
CA TRP A 41 -4.66 11.60 6.47
C TRP A 41 -3.68 10.80 7.34
N VAL A 42 -2.64 10.22 6.74
CA VAL A 42 -1.58 9.53 7.48
C VAL A 42 -0.86 10.50 8.43
N ALA A 43 -0.51 11.69 7.94
CA ALA A 43 0.15 12.72 8.73
C ALA A 43 -0.72 13.19 9.92
N TYR A 44 -2.01 13.47 9.67
CA TYR A 44 -2.96 13.87 10.70
C TYR A 44 -3.15 12.80 11.79
N ARG A 45 -3.13 11.53 11.41
CA ARG A 45 -3.25 10.40 12.34
C ARG A 45 -1.95 10.07 13.09
N GLY A 46 -0.80 10.51 12.58
CA GLY A 46 0.51 10.20 13.18
C GLY A 46 0.85 8.70 13.17
N ILE A 47 0.44 7.97 12.12
CA ILE A 47 0.61 6.52 12.02
C ILE A 47 1.68 6.13 10.99
N GLN A 48 2.18 4.90 11.10
CA GLN A 48 2.90 4.25 10.01
C GLN A 48 1.89 3.59 9.07
N ALA A 49 2.09 3.70 7.76
CA ALA A 49 1.19 3.11 6.77
C ALA A 49 1.90 2.82 5.46
N ASN A 50 1.38 1.88 4.68
CA ASN A 50 1.63 1.85 3.24
C ASN A 50 0.51 2.57 2.50
N ILE A 51 0.86 3.33 1.46
CA ILE A 51 -0.08 3.89 0.49
C ILE A 51 0.18 3.16 -0.83
N ILE A 52 -0.79 2.38 -1.31
CA ILE A 52 -0.61 1.45 -2.43
C ILE A 52 -1.78 1.58 -3.41
N THR A 53 -1.51 1.48 -4.70
CA THR A 53 -2.53 1.36 -5.75
C THR A 53 -2.10 0.33 -6.78
N SER A 54 -3.08 -0.28 -7.45
CA SER A 54 -2.89 -1.29 -8.48
C SER A 54 -3.31 -0.76 -9.85
N ILE A 55 -2.54 -1.10 -10.90
CA ILE A 55 -2.84 -0.73 -12.29
C ILE A 55 -2.92 -2.02 -13.11
N GLY A 56 -4.13 -2.42 -13.48
CA GLY A 56 -4.39 -3.65 -14.21
C GLY A 56 -4.44 -4.93 -13.34
N PRO A 57 -4.99 -6.02 -13.88
CA PRO A 57 -5.25 -7.26 -13.13
C PRO A 57 -3.98 -7.95 -12.64
N ASP A 58 -2.89 -7.90 -13.42
CA ASP A 58 -1.60 -8.51 -13.04
C ASP A 58 -0.94 -7.79 -11.86
N ALA A 59 -1.29 -6.52 -11.65
CA ALA A 59 -0.94 -5.75 -10.46
C ALA A 59 -1.99 -5.89 -9.35
N THR A 60 -2.82 -6.94 -9.39
CA THR A 60 -3.90 -7.28 -8.44
C THR A 60 -5.13 -6.37 -8.43
N GLN A 61 -5.32 -5.51 -9.44
CA GLN A 61 -6.50 -4.66 -9.52
C GLN A 61 -7.78 -5.46 -9.85
N THR A 62 -8.79 -5.41 -8.98
CA THR A 62 -10.10 -6.04 -9.18
C THR A 62 -11.22 -5.05 -9.47
N VAL A 63 -11.12 -3.82 -8.94
CA VAL A 63 -12.09 -2.73 -9.18
C VAL A 63 -11.44 -1.66 -10.07
N ARG A 64 -12.04 -1.43 -11.25
CA ARG A 64 -11.55 -0.48 -12.26
C ARG A 64 -12.05 0.94 -11.98
N HIS A 65 -11.84 1.43 -10.77
CA HIS A 65 -12.07 2.81 -10.37
C HIS A 65 -10.89 3.21 -9.50
N THR A 66 -10.17 4.28 -9.81
CA THR A 66 -8.94 4.65 -9.08
C THR A 66 -9.18 4.77 -7.58
N HIS A 67 -8.42 3.98 -6.82
CA HIS A 67 -8.43 3.99 -5.38
C HIS A 67 -7.03 3.76 -4.85
N LEU A 68 -6.67 4.47 -3.78
CA LEU A 68 -5.47 4.18 -3.01
C LEU A 68 -5.89 3.39 -1.76
N HIS A 69 -5.21 2.29 -1.52
CA HIS A 69 -5.20 1.64 -0.22
C HIS A 69 -4.29 2.43 0.72
N VAL A 70 -4.81 2.86 1.87
CA VAL A 70 -3.98 3.29 2.99
C VAL A 70 -4.08 2.21 4.05
N VAL A 71 -3.00 1.46 4.21
CA VAL A 71 -2.92 0.28 5.07
C VAL A 71 -2.05 0.61 6.28
N PRO A 72 -2.64 0.86 7.47
CA PRO A 72 -1.87 1.08 8.69
C PRO A 72 -0.93 -0.09 8.96
N ARG A 73 0.29 0.25 9.39
CA ARG A 73 1.36 -0.69 9.72
C ARG A 73 1.75 -0.57 11.18
N ARG A 74 2.15 -1.68 11.77
CA ARG A 74 2.72 -1.74 13.11
C ARG A 74 3.83 -2.78 13.15
N LEU A 75 4.71 -2.66 14.13
CA LEU A 75 5.73 -3.68 14.36
C LEU A 75 5.04 -5.04 14.53
N ASN A 76 5.53 -6.06 13.82
CA ASN A 76 5.00 -7.43 13.83
C ASN A 76 3.52 -7.52 13.44
N ASP A 77 3.08 -6.77 12.42
CA ASP A 77 1.72 -6.94 11.86
C ASP A 77 1.56 -8.09 10.88
N ASP A 78 2.64 -8.86 10.66
CA ASP A 78 2.70 -10.04 9.80
C ASP A 78 2.16 -9.84 8.38
N LEU A 79 2.02 -8.60 7.91
CA LEU A 79 1.58 -8.30 6.54
C LEU A 79 2.78 -8.41 5.59
N PRO A 80 2.89 -9.48 4.78
CA PRO A 80 3.96 -9.62 3.82
C PRO A 80 3.77 -8.60 2.70
N LEU A 81 4.86 -7.96 2.29
CA LEU A 81 4.93 -7.26 1.02
C LEU A 81 5.46 -8.22 -0.05
N PRO A 82 5.19 -7.98 -1.35
CA PRO A 82 5.61 -8.88 -2.43
C PRO A 82 7.11 -9.18 -2.46
N TRP A 83 7.94 -8.32 -1.85
CA TRP A 83 9.40 -8.44 -1.78
C TRP A 83 9.92 -8.96 -0.42
N THR A 84 9.04 -9.22 0.55
CA THR A 84 9.44 -9.71 1.89
C THR A 84 10.20 -11.04 1.82
N PRO A 85 9.79 -12.06 1.02
CA PRO A 85 10.54 -13.32 0.93
C PRO A 85 11.99 -13.15 0.45
N GLN A 86 12.22 -12.32 -0.57
CA GLN A 86 13.54 -12.05 -1.13
C GLN A 86 14.41 -11.25 -0.17
N GLN A 87 13.82 -10.36 0.63
CA GLN A 87 14.53 -9.64 1.69
C GLN A 87 14.97 -10.59 2.80
N MET A 88 14.07 -11.46 3.27
CA MET A 88 14.38 -12.46 4.29
C MET A 88 15.49 -13.41 3.81
N GLU A 89 15.44 -13.84 2.56
CA GLU A 89 16.50 -14.66 1.96
C GLU A 89 17.86 -13.93 1.95
N ARG A 90 17.88 -12.66 1.55
CA ARG A 90 19.09 -11.84 1.54
C ARG A 90 19.69 -11.65 2.94
N GLU A 91 18.84 -11.47 3.96
CA GLU A 91 19.29 -11.38 5.35
C GLU A 91 19.84 -12.70 5.88
N ARG A 92 19.21 -13.83 5.53
CA ARG A 92 19.75 -15.16 5.88
C ARG A 92 21.17 -15.35 5.32
N TRP A 93 21.39 -15.00 4.06
CA TRP A 93 22.71 -15.08 3.43
C TRP A 93 23.73 -14.12 4.07
N ARG A 94 23.33 -12.90 4.40
CA ARG A 94 24.20 -11.94 5.09
C ARG A 94 24.69 -12.48 6.44
N ARG A 95 23.76 -13.01 7.26
CA ARG A 95 24.10 -13.57 8.58
C ARG A 95 25.03 -14.78 8.48
N ALA A 96 24.85 -15.64 7.48
CA ALA A 96 25.75 -16.77 7.24
C ALA A 96 27.18 -16.31 6.93
N LEU A 97 27.35 -15.30 6.06
CA LEU A 97 28.66 -14.74 5.71
C LEU A 97 29.35 -14.02 6.88
N GLU A 98 28.58 -13.40 7.78
CA GLU A 98 29.11 -12.74 8.97
C GLU A 98 29.53 -13.73 10.06
N ALA A 99 28.88 -14.90 10.14
CA ALA A 99 29.22 -15.95 11.11
C ALA A 99 30.47 -16.76 10.73
N ASP A 100 30.80 -16.82 9.44
CA ASP A 100 31.98 -17.52 8.90
C ASP A 100 33.28 -16.68 8.95
N ARG A 101 33.25 -15.50 9.58
CA ARG A 101 34.33 -14.51 9.58
C ARG A 101 34.86 -14.25 11.00
#